data_AF-A0A8S1PJN7-F1
#
_entry.id   AF-A0A8S1PJN7-F1
#
_cell.length_a   1.000
_cell.length_b   1.000
_cell.length_c   1.000
_cell.angle_alpha   90.00
_cell.angle_beta   90.00
_cell.angle_gamma   90.00
#
_symmetry.space_group_name_H-M   'P 1'
#
loop_
_entity.id
_entity.type
_entity.pdbx_description
1 polymer ?
#
loop_
_entity_poly.entity_id
_entity_poly.type
_entity_poly.pdbx_seq_one_letter_code
_entity_poly.pdbx_strand_id
1 'polypeptide(L)'
;MSTIKKTLPRQKQQKCELCNKNFSLLLQQHLCKRCQRAVCYDCGKFKGLVIDYDLKQQHRVCTICKEEQNYIQELIQKEQLSFNQNSYITKTWLHYFSIDKAKQQVINDDYYVSLLDSKKILQQKTSENLNLIQAYVNQIRSQYNYSMLEFDYYLTKDLQDTTVSIYISSVLQCLMYQNPSIKCDYNLVLITYFLLYFHSQPLVHLFINILRDEFSLNRFLGSNEKLQETEIDFLQEVGKKNYLIEPTDLLYYRKYLEKYAYNMISTIFINHLNIQCIIFIFDHVLKFKDYFELEKITSLLGALHLNDFKLKGLDDVFFMNQIIKNTQIQVLRDYLSKEDRIRQKQQRETYSKSEDIIYSNLQKIDSQNETQQILYLLDNCVLKQQPLNTYHKQIISSLNLKQQQIIQDLIQLKEQKVKNQDNSSLDNHTESLAQNKLKLQDEVKVTIEDSI
;
A
#
# COMPACT_ATOMS: atom_id res chain seq x y z
N MET A 1 -19.61 -29.46 -0.07
CA MET A 1 -18.81 -30.55 -0.65
C MET A 1 -18.24 -30.06 -1.97
N SER A 2 -16.98 -29.63 -2.00
CA SER A 2 -16.34 -29.22 -3.25
C SER A 2 -16.20 -30.46 -4.15
N THR A 3 -16.76 -30.38 -5.34
CA THR A 3 -16.51 -31.37 -6.39
C THR A 3 -15.04 -31.27 -6.76
N ILE A 4 -14.25 -32.28 -6.37
CA ILE A 4 -12.83 -32.37 -6.73
C ILE A 4 -12.76 -32.27 -8.25
N LYS A 5 -12.31 -31.12 -8.78
CA LYS A 5 -12.14 -30.91 -10.22
C LYS A 5 -11.15 -31.97 -10.70
N LYS A 6 -11.62 -32.95 -11.50
CA LYS A 6 -10.74 -33.92 -12.16
C LYS A 6 -9.81 -33.13 -13.10
N THR A 7 -8.60 -32.85 -12.65
CA THR A 7 -7.59 -32.17 -13.47
C THR A 7 -7.22 -33.08 -14.64
N LEU A 8 -7.29 -32.56 -15.87
CA LEU A 8 -6.79 -33.24 -17.06
C LEU A 8 -5.32 -33.67 -16.84
N PRO A 9 -4.90 -34.83 -17.36
CA PRO A 9 -3.54 -35.30 -17.22
C PRO A 9 -2.59 -34.27 -17.86
N ARG A 10 -1.76 -33.64 -17.03
CA ARG A 10 -0.83 -32.61 -17.47
C ARG A 10 0.33 -33.25 -18.24
N GLN A 11 0.75 -32.60 -19.32
CA GLN A 11 1.91 -33.04 -20.10
C GLN A 11 3.15 -33.18 -19.19
N LYS A 12 3.85 -34.32 -19.32
CA LYS A 12 5.11 -34.56 -18.60
C LYS A 12 6.12 -33.48 -19.00
N GLN A 13 6.73 -32.86 -18.01
CA GLN A 13 7.79 -31.87 -18.23
C GLN A 13 9.11 -32.60 -18.42
N GLN A 14 10.05 -32.01 -19.15
CA GLN A 14 11.38 -32.60 -19.35
C GLN A 14 12.36 -32.25 -18.23
N LYS A 15 12.11 -31.15 -17.51
CA LYS A 15 13.01 -30.60 -16.48
C LYS A 15 12.23 -30.20 -15.24
N CYS A 16 12.89 -30.25 -14.09
CA CYS A 16 12.38 -29.65 -12.87
C CYS A 16 12.29 -28.13 -13.02
N GLU A 17 11.12 -27.55 -12.73
CA GLU A 17 10.86 -26.11 -12.84
C GLU A 17 11.62 -25.26 -11.81
N LEU A 18 12.31 -25.87 -10.83
CA LEU A 18 13.08 -25.15 -9.80
C LEU A 18 14.60 -25.25 -10.01
N CYS A 19 15.13 -26.45 -10.23
CA CYS A 19 16.58 -26.67 -10.36
C CYS A 19 17.03 -26.97 -11.79
N ASN A 20 16.13 -26.98 -12.77
CA ASN A 20 16.39 -27.28 -14.18
C ASN A 20 17.02 -28.65 -14.49
N LYS A 21 17.15 -29.56 -13.51
CA LYS A 21 17.60 -30.95 -13.72
C LYS A 21 16.63 -31.69 -14.65
N ASN A 22 17.17 -32.40 -15.65
CA ASN A 22 16.38 -33.23 -16.56
C ASN A 22 15.76 -34.41 -15.81
N PHE A 23 14.47 -34.64 -16.00
CA PHE A 23 13.82 -35.85 -15.54
C PHE A 23 14.29 -37.04 -16.40
N SER A 24 14.49 -38.19 -15.75
CA SER A 24 14.97 -39.42 -16.37
C SER A 24 14.37 -40.63 -15.66
N LEU A 25 14.74 -41.84 -16.05
CA LEU A 25 14.32 -43.05 -15.33
C LEU A 25 14.78 -43.04 -13.86
N LEU A 26 15.94 -42.44 -13.58
CA LEU A 26 16.50 -42.33 -12.23
C LEU A 26 15.97 -41.11 -11.46
N LEU A 27 15.60 -40.03 -12.17
CA LEU A 27 15.05 -38.82 -11.57
C LEU A 27 13.59 -38.62 -11.99
N GLN A 28 12.68 -39.16 -11.18
CA GLN A 28 11.25 -39.08 -11.44
C GLN A 28 10.69 -37.65 -11.27
N GLN A 29 9.70 -37.32 -12.10
CA GLN A 29 8.91 -36.11 -11.96
C GLN A 29 7.88 -36.26 -10.82
N HIS A 30 7.83 -35.28 -9.94
CA HIS A 30 6.74 -35.10 -8.97
C HIS A 30 5.96 -33.81 -9.27
N LEU A 31 4.75 -33.71 -8.74
CA LEU A 31 3.90 -32.52 -8.85
C LEU A 31 3.73 -31.89 -7.47
N CYS A 32 4.08 -30.61 -7.33
CA CYS A 32 3.73 -29.83 -6.14
C CYS A 32 2.21 -29.65 -6.10
N LYS A 33 1.52 -30.12 -5.05
CA LYS A 33 0.06 -30.05 -4.99
C LYS A 33 -0.49 -28.64 -4.79
N ARG A 34 0.33 -27.71 -4.27
CA ARG A 34 -0.03 -26.29 -4.06
C ARG A 34 0.04 -25.48 -5.35
N CYS A 35 1.23 -25.31 -5.94
CA CYS A 35 1.41 -24.50 -7.16
C CYS A 35 1.43 -25.31 -8.47
N GLN A 36 1.27 -26.62 -8.42
CA GLN A 36 1.28 -27.50 -9.59
C GLN A 36 2.60 -27.49 -10.38
N ARG A 37 3.74 -27.09 -9.81
CA ARG A 37 5.04 -27.21 -10.50
C ARG A 37 5.50 -28.67 -10.61
N ALA A 38 6.11 -29.02 -11.74
CA ALA A 38 6.89 -30.24 -11.92
C ALA A 38 8.24 -30.10 -11.21
N VAL A 39 8.46 -30.92 -10.17
CA VAL A 39 9.65 -30.85 -9.32
C VAL A 39 10.32 -32.22 -9.18
N CYS A 40 11.63 -32.23 -8.99
CA CYS A 40 12.35 -33.44 -8.59
C CYS A 40 12.12 -33.75 -7.10
N TYR A 41 12.61 -34.90 -6.63
CA TYR A 41 12.48 -35.31 -5.24
C TYR A 41 13.06 -34.26 -4.27
N ASP A 42 14.28 -33.76 -4.53
CA ASP A 42 14.97 -32.79 -3.66
C ASP A 42 14.17 -31.48 -3.53
N CYS A 43 13.70 -30.94 -4.66
CA CYS A 43 12.92 -29.71 -4.74
C CYS A 43 11.49 -29.85 -4.22
N GLY A 44 11.02 -31.08 -4.01
CA GLY A 44 9.67 -31.40 -3.56
C GLY A 44 9.67 -32.30 -2.33
N LYS A 45 10.73 -32.32 -1.52
CA LYS A 45 10.87 -33.26 -0.39
C LYS A 45 9.88 -32.99 0.75
N PHE A 46 9.37 -31.77 0.83
CA PHE A 46 8.50 -31.32 1.91
C PHE A 46 7.05 -31.79 1.70
N LYS A 47 6.34 -31.95 2.82
CA LYS A 47 4.90 -32.13 2.84
C LYS A 47 4.24 -31.02 3.66
N GLY A 48 3.05 -30.62 3.25
CA GLY A 48 2.25 -29.59 3.91
C GLY A 48 0.78 -29.76 3.62
N LEU A 49 -0.09 -29.13 4.40
CA LEU A 49 -1.51 -29.04 4.07
C LEU A 49 -1.66 -28.18 2.82
N VAL A 50 -2.56 -28.57 1.92
CA VAL A 50 -2.84 -27.81 0.69
C VAL A 50 -4.32 -27.49 0.68
N ILE A 51 -4.62 -26.20 0.80
CA ILE A 51 -5.99 -25.69 0.77
C ILE A 51 -6.59 -25.97 -0.62
N ASP A 52 -7.85 -26.41 -0.65
CA ASP A 52 -8.57 -26.89 -1.85
C ASP A 52 -8.07 -28.22 -2.46
N TYR A 53 -7.37 -29.06 -1.66
CA TYR A 53 -7.05 -30.43 -2.06
C TYR A 53 -7.61 -31.48 -1.08
N ASP A 54 -6.87 -31.77 -0.01
CA ASP A 54 -7.34 -32.61 1.10
C ASP A 54 -6.68 -32.11 2.38
N LEU A 55 -7.51 -31.63 3.30
CA LEU A 55 -7.08 -31.04 4.56
C LEU A 55 -6.77 -32.11 5.63
N LYS A 56 -7.10 -33.39 5.37
CA LYS A 56 -6.87 -34.49 6.31
C LYS A 56 -5.46 -35.04 6.25
N GLN A 57 -4.75 -34.86 5.14
CA GLN A 57 -3.42 -35.41 4.94
C GLN A 57 -2.45 -34.36 4.40
N GLN A 58 -1.16 -34.53 4.70
CA GLN A 58 -0.13 -33.67 4.15
C GLN A 58 0.26 -34.12 2.74
N HIS A 59 0.36 -33.15 1.84
CA HIS A 59 0.69 -33.36 0.44
C HIS A 59 2.06 -32.83 0.09
N ARG A 60 2.66 -33.42 -0.95
CA ARG A 60 3.95 -32.98 -1.46
C ARG A 60 3.88 -31.53 -1.95
N VAL A 61 4.75 -30.68 -1.43
CA VAL A 61 4.90 -29.27 -1.83
C VAL A 61 6.35 -28.99 -2.20
N CYS A 62 6.57 -28.05 -3.14
CA CYS A 62 7.90 -27.64 -3.51
C CYS A 62 8.55 -26.74 -2.43
N THR A 63 9.87 -26.60 -2.46
CA THR A 63 10.62 -25.76 -1.51
C THR A 63 10.07 -24.34 -1.42
N ILE A 64 9.87 -23.66 -2.56
CA ILE A 64 9.30 -22.30 -2.61
C ILE A 64 7.93 -22.25 -1.94
N CYS A 65 7.05 -23.20 -2.27
CA CYS A 65 5.73 -23.25 -1.67
C CYS A 65 5.79 -23.47 -0.17
N LYS A 66 6.73 -24.28 0.33
CA LYS A 66 6.89 -24.55 1.75
C LYS A 66 7.41 -23.33 2.51
N GLU A 67 8.37 -22.61 1.94
CA GLU A 67 8.89 -21.35 2.50
C GLU A 67 7.76 -20.31 2.63
N GLU A 68 6.97 -20.15 1.57
CA GLU A 68 5.84 -19.21 1.59
C GLU A 68 4.74 -19.63 2.58
N GLN A 69 4.46 -20.93 2.73
CA GLN A 69 3.53 -21.43 3.76
C GLN A 69 4.00 -21.07 5.17
N ASN A 70 5.29 -21.25 5.44
CA ASN A 70 5.87 -20.87 6.71
C ASN A 70 5.78 -19.34 6.92
N TYR A 71 6.10 -18.56 5.89
CA TYR A 71 5.98 -17.10 5.93
C TYR A 71 4.55 -16.65 6.25
N ILE A 72 3.52 -17.25 5.62
CA ILE A 72 2.11 -16.93 5.90
C ILE A 72 1.78 -17.16 7.38
N GLN A 73 2.18 -18.31 7.91
CA GLN A 73 1.91 -18.65 9.31
C GLN A 73 2.65 -17.73 10.29
N GLU A 74 3.93 -17.46 10.02
CA GLU A 74 4.74 -16.52 10.79
C GLU A 74 4.16 -15.10 10.75
N LEU A 75 3.74 -14.63 9.57
CA LEU A 75 3.11 -13.33 9.38
C LEU A 75 1.82 -13.20 10.21
N ILE A 76 0.92 -14.19 10.13
CA ILE A 76 -0.34 -14.19 10.88
C ILE A 76 -0.07 -14.10 12.39
N GLN A 77 0.86 -14.92 12.89
CA GLN A 77 1.20 -14.96 14.31
C GLN A 77 1.90 -13.68 14.77
N LYS A 78 2.93 -13.24 14.05
CA LYS A 78 3.77 -12.10 14.41
C LYS A 78 2.99 -10.79 14.37
N GLU A 79 2.19 -10.58 13.33
CA GLU A 79 1.45 -9.33 13.13
C GLU A 79 0.06 -9.35 13.77
N GLN A 80 -0.29 -10.45 14.47
CA GLN A 80 -1.59 -10.66 15.11
C GLN A 80 -2.76 -10.45 14.13
N LEU A 81 -2.66 -11.08 12.96
CA LEU A 81 -3.69 -10.94 11.94
C LEU A 81 -4.95 -11.71 12.34
N SER A 82 -6.09 -11.04 12.23
CA SER A 82 -7.42 -11.62 12.39
C SER A 82 -8.40 -10.85 11.53
N PHE A 83 -9.36 -11.55 10.96
CA PHE A 83 -10.38 -10.92 10.13
C PHE A 83 -11.20 -9.91 10.94
N ASN A 84 -11.39 -8.72 10.37
CA ASN A 84 -12.10 -7.59 10.99
C ASN A 84 -11.53 -7.17 12.37
N GLN A 85 -10.21 -7.24 12.55
CA GLN A 85 -9.54 -6.80 13.77
C GLN A 85 -8.25 -6.05 13.44
N ASN A 86 -7.83 -5.15 14.33
CA ASN A 86 -6.65 -4.32 14.12
C ASN A 86 -5.36 -5.08 14.46
N SER A 87 -4.59 -5.38 13.42
CA SER A 87 -3.24 -5.98 13.49
C SER A 87 -2.14 -4.98 13.86
N TYR A 88 -0.90 -5.47 14.03
CA TYR A 88 0.28 -4.61 14.12
C TYR A 88 0.59 -3.86 12.81
N ILE A 89 0.29 -4.45 11.65
CA ILE A 89 0.34 -3.76 10.35
C ILE A 89 -0.56 -2.51 10.36
N THR A 90 -1.75 -2.59 10.98
CA THR A 90 -2.64 -1.42 11.16
C THR A 90 -1.93 -0.27 11.85
N LYS A 91 -1.22 -0.55 12.95
CA LYS A 91 -0.53 0.49 13.73
C LYS A 91 0.54 1.17 12.89
N THR A 92 1.30 0.38 12.12
CA THR A 92 2.32 0.90 11.20
C THR A 92 1.70 1.79 10.12
N TRP A 93 0.60 1.35 9.50
CA TRP A 93 -0.04 2.14 8.45
C TRP A 93 -0.69 3.41 8.99
N LEU A 94 -1.37 3.37 10.14
CA LEU A 94 -1.89 4.57 10.81
C LEU A 94 -0.77 5.58 11.14
N HIS A 95 0.41 5.09 11.52
CA HIS A 95 1.56 5.94 11.77
C HIS A 95 2.01 6.71 10.52
N TYR A 96 1.98 6.11 9.32
CA TYR A 96 2.28 6.82 8.06
C TYR A 96 1.36 8.03 7.79
N PHE A 97 0.16 8.02 8.39
CA PHE A 97 -0.81 9.12 8.30
C PHE A 97 -0.89 9.99 9.57
N SER A 98 0.01 9.80 10.54
CA SER A 98 0.00 10.53 11.81
C SER A 98 -1.35 10.44 12.54
N ILE A 99 -1.96 9.25 12.49
CA ILE A 99 -3.20 8.93 13.20
C ILE A 99 -2.83 8.27 14.53
N ASP A 100 -2.95 9.04 15.59
CA ASP A 100 -2.81 8.55 16.96
C ASP A 100 -4.10 7.84 17.44
N LYS A 101 -4.07 7.32 18.67
CA LYS A 101 -5.20 6.61 19.28
C LYS A 101 -6.44 7.48 19.45
N ALA A 102 -6.29 8.78 19.74
CA ALA A 102 -7.42 9.67 19.94
C ALA A 102 -8.15 9.91 18.62
N LYS A 103 -7.40 10.20 17.54
CA LYS A 103 -7.95 10.30 16.18
C LYS A 103 -8.57 9.00 15.71
N GLN A 104 -7.94 7.86 16.02
CA GLN A 104 -8.50 6.56 15.70
C GLN A 104 -9.88 6.35 16.37
N GLN A 105 -10.04 6.78 17.62
CA GLN A 105 -11.33 6.69 18.31
C GLN A 105 -12.40 7.56 17.62
N VAL A 106 -12.07 8.79 17.27
CA VAL A 106 -12.99 9.67 16.51
C VAL A 106 -13.42 9.03 15.19
N ILE A 107 -12.47 8.45 14.44
CA ILE A 107 -12.77 7.74 13.18
C ILE A 107 -13.72 6.56 13.42
N ASN A 108 -13.55 5.81 14.51
CA ASN A 108 -14.44 4.72 14.86
C ASN A 108 -15.86 5.23 15.16
N ASP A 109 -15.97 6.28 15.96
CA ASP A 109 -17.26 6.86 16.37
C ASP A 109 -18.01 7.42 15.16
N ASP A 110 -17.33 8.20 14.31
CA ASP A 110 -17.88 8.78 13.08
C ASP A 110 -18.36 7.69 12.09
N TYR A 111 -17.62 6.58 11.99
CA TYR A 111 -18.01 5.45 11.15
C TYR A 111 -19.32 4.82 11.64
N TYR A 112 -19.47 4.55 12.94
CA TYR A 112 -20.69 3.91 13.46
C TYR A 112 -21.90 4.83 13.41
N VAL A 113 -21.72 6.14 13.60
CA VAL A 113 -22.78 7.13 13.34
C VAL A 113 -23.20 7.09 11.88
N SER A 114 -22.24 7.16 10.95
CA SER A 114 -22.51 7.08 9.51
C SER A 114 -23.19 5.76 9.10
N LEU A 115 -22.80 4.64 9.71
CA LEU A 115 -23.40 3.33 9.46
C LEU A 115 -24.87 3.29 9.94
N LEU A 116 -25.18 3.89 11.10
CA LEU A 116 -26.56 3.97 11.59
C LEU A 116 -27.44 4.85 10.69
N ASP A 117 -26.91 5.99 10.23
CA ASP A 117 -27.65 6.91 9.37
C ASP A 117 -27.85 6.37 7.97
N SER A 118 -26.82 5.70 7.43
CA SER A 118 -26.90 5.04 6.12
C SER A 118 -28.05 4.01 6.06
N LYS A 119 -28.35 3.28 7.15
CA LYS A 119 -29.45 2.31 7.21
C LYS A 119 -30.83 2.95 7.05
N LYS A 120 -30.98 4.23 7.38
CA LYS A 120 -32.25 4.97 7.29
C LYS A 120 -32.43 5.64 5.93
N ILE A 121 -31.33 6.08 5.31
CA ILE A 121 -31.35 7.02 4.19
C ILE A 121 -31.00 6.36 2.85
N LEU A 122 -30.32 5.21 2.85
CA LEU A 122 -29.85 4.60 1.60
C LEU A 122 -31.00 4.38 0.61
N GLN A 123 -30.80 4.85 -0.62
CA GLN A 123 -31.74 4.63 -1.71
C GLN A 123 -31.88 3.13 -2.01
N GLN A 124 -33.08 2.71 -2.44
CA GLN A 124 -33.36 1.32 -2.82
C GLN A 124 -32.34 0.75 -3.82
N LYS A 125 -31.94 1.54 -4.82
CA LYS A 125 -30.93 1.15 -5.82
C LYS A 125 -29.57 0.81 -5.20
N THR A 126 -29.15 1.53 -4.16
CA THR A 126 -27.89 1.24 -3.46
C THR A 126 -28.00 -0.07 -2.67
N SER A 127 -29.16 -0.34 -2.08
CA SER A 127 -29.46 -1.61 -1.40
C SER A 127 -29.36 -2.81 -2.34
N GLU A 128 -29.86 -2.68 -3.58
CA GLU A 128 -29.75 -3.72 -4.60
C GLU A 128 -28.30 -4.05 -4.95
N ASN A 129 -27.42 -3.05 -5.04
CA ASN A 129 -26.00 -3.26 -5.28
C ASN A 129 -25.31 -3.99 -4.11
N LEU A 130 -25.67 -3.67 -2.87
CA LEU A 130 -25.12 -4.34 -1.68
C LEU A 130 -25.49 -5.82 -1.61
N ASN A 131 -26.65 -6.22 -2.17
CA ASN A 131 -27.07 -7.62 -2.25
C ASN A 131 -26.15 -8.48 -3.13
N LEU A 132 -25.36 -7.87 -4.03
CA LEU A 132 -24.39 -8.58 -4.88
C LEU A 132 -23.14 -9.02 -4.12
N ILE A 133 -22.86 -8.45 -2.95
CA ILE A 133 -21.61 -8.69 -2.20
C ILE A 133 -21.39 -10.17 -1.91
N GLN A 134 -22.44 -10.91 -1.51
CA GLN A 134 -22.30 -12.35 -1.26
C GLN A 134 -21.88 -13.12 -2.51
N ALA A 135 -22.44 -12.77 -3.67
CA ALA A 135 -22.07 -13.38 -4.94
C ALA A 135 -20.61 -13.05 -5.30
N TYR A 136 -20.19 -11.80 -5.09
CA TYR A 136 -18.81 -11.39 -5.29
C TYR A 136 -17.83 -12.10 -4.35
N VAL A 137 -18.13 -12.23 -3.05
CA VAL A 137 -17.30 -12.98 -2.09
C VAL A 137 -17.10 -14.43 -2.54
N ASN A 138 -18.19 -15.08 -2.97
CA ASN A 138 -18.12 -16.45 -3.50
C ASN A 138 -17.25 -16.53 -4.77
N GLN A 139 -17.42 -15.56 -5.68
CA GLN A 139 -16.62 -15.47 -6.90
C GLN A 139 -15.14 -15.25 -6.58
N ILE A 140 -14.81 -14.31 -5.70
CA ILE A 140 -13.45 -13.98 -5.26
C ILE A 140 -12.74 -15.24 -4.75
N ARG A 141 -13.36 -15.96 -3.79
CA ARG A 141 -12.78 -17.18 -3.22
C ARG A 141 -12.56 -18.28 -4.25
N SER A 142 -13.47 -18.40 -5.21
CA SER A 142 -13.34 -19.39 -6.30
C SER A 142 -12.21 -19.08 -7.28
N GLN A 143 -11.77 -17.82 -7.32
CA GLN A 143 -10.76 -17.31 -8.24
C GLN A 143 -9.42 -17.05 -7.56
N TYR A 144 -9.31 -17.24 -6.24
CA TYR A 144 -8.07 -17.03 -5.53
C TYR A 144 -6.95 -17.93 -6.04
N ASN A 145 -5.77 -17.35 -6.15
CA ASN A 145 -4.54 -18.06 -6.34
C ASN A 145 -4.18 -18.82 -5.06
N TYR A 146 -3.25 -19.77 -5.19
CA TYR A 146 -2.89 -20.65 -4.07
C TYR A 146 -2.32 -19.93 -2.84
N SER A 147 -1.80 -18.70 -3.00
CA SER A 147 -1.27 -17.87 -1.91
C SER A 147 -2.42 -17.20 -1.15
N MET A 148 -3.29 -16.50 -1.89
CA MET A 148 -4.46 -15.82 -1.34
C MET A 148 -5.46 -16.79 -0.72
N LEU A 149 -5.68 -17.94 -1.35
CA LEU A 149 -6.58 -18.98 -0.86
C LEU A 149 -6.14 -19.53 0.50
N GLU A 150 -4.83 -19.74 0.68
CA GLU A 150 -4.28 -20.22 1.95
C GLU A 150 -4.33 -19.14 3.03
N PHE A 151 -4.04 -17.89 2.67
CA PHE A 151 -4.14 -16.76 3.57
C PHE A 151 -5.59 -16.53 4.05
N ASP A 152 -6.57 -16.53 3.15
CA ASP A 152 -8.00 -16.44 3.46
C ASP A 152 -8.43 -17.59 4.39
N TYR A 153 -8.08 -18.83 4.03
CA TYR A 153 -8.44 -19.99 4.85
C TYR A 153 -7.99 -19.85 6.30
N TYR A 154 -6.73 -19.45 6.56
CA TYR A 154 -6.27 -19.34 7.95
C TYR A 154 -6.96 -18.22 8.73
N LEU A 155 -7.38 -17.13 8.07
CA LEU A 155 -8.00 -15.98 8.73
C LEU A 155 -9.53 -16.08 8.83
N THR A 156 -10.18 -16.90 8.00
CA THR A 156 -11.64 -16.98 7.94
C THR A 156 -12.24 -18.38 8.08
N LYS A 157 -11.45 -19.45 8.26
CA LYS A 157 -11.95 -20.83 8.37
C LYS A 157 -13.05 -21.04 9.42
N ASP A 158 -13.06 -20.24 10.49
CA ASP A 158 -13.99 -20.36 11.60
C ASP A 158 -15.19 -19.39 11.45
N LEU A 159 -15.24 -18.63 10.35
CA LEU A 159 -16.31 -17.68 10.04
C LEU A 159 -17.30 -18.27 9.05
N GLN A 160 -18.58 -17.93 9.22
CA GLN A 160 -19.58 -18.19 8.20
C GLN A 160 -19.44 -17.19 7.05
N ASP A 161 -19.65 -17.64 5.81
CA ASP A 161 -19.60 -16.78 4.62
C ASP A 161 -20.53 -15.56 4.72
N THR A 162 -21.67 -15.74 5.38
CA THR A 162 -22.62 -14.66 5.67
C THR A 162 -22.01 -13.58 6.56
N THR A 163 -21.19 -13.95 7.54
CA THR A 163 -20.52 -13.01 8.45
C THR A 163 -19.50 -12.16 7.70
N VAL A 164 -18.72 -12.79 6.81
CA VAL A 164 -17.76 -12.09 5.94
C VAL A 164 -18.47 -11.05 5.08
N SER A 165 -19.56 -11.44 4.41
CA SER A 165 -20.35 -10.54 3.58
C SER A 165 -20.99 -9.40 4.36
N ILE A 166 -21.45 -9.63 5.59
CA ILE A 166 -22.00 -8.59 6.47
C ILE A 166 -20.93 -7.53 6.80
N TYR A 167 -19.69 -7.95 7.08
CA TYR A 167 -18.62 -7.01 7.38
C TYR A 167 -18.27 -6.13 6.19
N ILE A 168 -18.11 -6.73 5.01
CA ILE A 168 -17.85 -6.01 3.76
C ILE A 168 -19.02 -5.07 3.44
N SER A 169 -20.26 -5.56 3.54
CA SER A 169 -21.47 -4.78 3.26
C SER A 169 -21.57 -3.54 4.15
N SER A 170 -21.27 -3.66 5.44
CA SER A 170 -21.31 -2.50 6.35
C SER A 170 -20.26 -1.44 6.00
N VAL A 171 -19.07 -1.85 5.56
CA VAL A 171 -18.03 -0.90 5.11
C VAL A 171 -18.49 -0.17 3.86
N LEU A 172 -18.92 -0.92 2.84
CA LEU A 172 -19.33 -0.36 1.56
C LEU A 172 -20.61 0.46 1.65
N GLN A 173 -21.54 0.09 2.53
CA GLN A 173 -22.74 0.86 2.81
C GLN A 173 -22.38 2.25 3.35
N CYS A 174 -21.46 2.35 4.30
CA CYS A 174 -20.99 3.63 4.82
C CYS A 174 -20.28 4.45 3.73
N LEU A 175 -19.41 3.80 2.96
CA LEU A 175 -18.67 4.44 1.87
C LEU A 175 -19.61 5.05 0.82
N MET A 176 -20.60 4.29 0.36
CA MET A 176 -21.58 4.72 -0.64
C MET A 176 -22.56 5.75 -0.09
N TYR A 177 -22.87 5.72 1.20
CA TYR A 177 -23.66 6.76 1.86
C TYR A 177 -22.96 8.11 1.81
N GLN A 178 -21.68 8.15 2.17
CA GLN A 178 -20.87 9.36 2.12
C GLN A 178 -20.52 9.79 0.69
N ASN A 179 -20.48 8.83 -0.25
CA ASN A 179 -20.05 9.06 -1.63
C ASN A 179 -21.02 8.37 -2.62
N PRO A 180 -22.19 8.97 -2.88
CA PRO A 180 -23.26 8.33 -3.67
C PRO A 180 -22.90 8.01 -5.12
N SER A 181 -21.82 8.59 -5.65
CA SER A 181 -21.31 8.30 -7.00
C SER A 181 -20.59 6.95 -7.10
N ILE A 182 -20.09 6.43 -5.98
CA ILE A 182 -19.35 5.16 -5.95
C ILE A 182 -20.31 3.99 -6.16
N LYS A 183 -19.93 3.08 -7.04
CA LYS A 183 -20.67 1.84 -7.29
C LYS A 183 -20.01 0.69 -6.55
N CYS A 184 -20.81 -0.23 -6.02
CA CYS A 184 -20.30 -1.48 -5.46
C CYS A 184 -20.03 -2.45 -6.60
N ASP A 185 -18.76 -2.72 -6.87
CA ASP A 185 -18.31 -3.69 -7.87
C ASP A 185 -17.40 -4.75 -7.26
N TYR A 186 -16.95 -5.68 -8.11
CA TYR A 186 -16.06 -6.78 -7.72
C TYR A 186 -14.72 -6.31 -7.14
N ASN A 187 -14.08 -5.30 -7.74
CA ASN A 187 -12.74 -4.84 -7.35
C ASN A 187 -12.80 -4.13 -5.99
N LEU A 188 -13.81 -3.28 -5.78
CA LEU A 188 -14.03 -2.61 -4.51
C LEU A 188 -14.34 -3.60 -3.39
N VAL A 189 -15.14 -4.64 -3.68
CA VAL A 189 -15.37 -5.75 -2.75
C VAL A 189 -14.08 -6.52 -2.45
N LEU A 190 -13.26 -6.80 -3.47
CA LEU A 190 -11.98 -7.49 -3.30
C LEU A 190 -11.00 -6.72 -2.43
N ILE A 191 -10.86 -5.41 -2.65
CA ILE A 191 -9.99 -4.54 -1.83
C ILE A 191 -10.51 -4.46 -0.40
N THR A 192 -11.83 -4.26 -0.22
CA THR A 192 -12.45 -4.23 1.10
C THR A 192 -12.22 -5.53 1.86
N TYR A 193 -12.42 -6.66 1.19
CA TYR A 193 -12.20 -7.98 1.76
C TYR A 193 -10.72 -8.16 2.15
N PHE A 194 -9.80 -7.77 1.27
CA PHE A 194 -8.37 -7.85 1.56
C PHE A 194 -7.95 -7.00 2.78
N LEU A 195 -8.43 -5.77 2.87
CA LEU A 195 -8.12 -4.87 3.98
C LEU A 195 -8.69 -5.37 5.32
N LEU A 196 -9.83 -6.09 5.30
CA LEU A 196 -10.39 -6.72 6.50
C LEU A 196 -9.50 -7.83 7.09
N TYR A 197 -8.51 -8.36 6.37
CA TYR A 197 -7.51 -9.26 6.97
C TYR A 197 -6.59 -8.55 7.98
N PHE A 198 -6.49 -7.23 7.89
CA PHE A 198 -5.54 -6.42 8.67
C PHE A 198 -6.22 -5.48 9.65
N HIS A 199 -7.43 -5.01 9.33
CA HIS A 199 -8.07 -3.90 10.02
C HIS A 199 -9.53 -4.19 10.41
N SER A 200 -10.02 -3.47 11.42
CA SER A 200 -11.44 -3.34 11.73
C SER A 200 -12.20 -2.55 10.65
N GLN A 201 -13.51 -2.79 10.50
CA GLN A 201 -14.39 -2.09 9.54
C GLN A 201 -14.22 -0.55 9.47
N PRO A 202 -14.17 0.21 10.60
CA PRO A 202 -13.98 1.67 10.52
C PRO A 202 -12.67 2.07 9.83
N LEU A 203 -11.60 1.32 10.11
CA LEU A 203 -10.30 1.60 9.53
C LEU A 203 -10.19 1.11 8.08
N VAL A 204 -10.89 0.03 7.71
CA VAL A 204 -11.03 -0.34 6.30
C VAL A 204 -11.73 0.80 5.53
N HIS A 205 -12.81 1.35 6.08
CA HIS A 205 -13.50 2.49 5.50
C HIS A 205 -12.57 3.71 5.33
N LEU A 206 -11.77 4.02 6.36
CA LEU A 206 -10.73 5.06 6.27
C LEU A 206 -9.72 4.78 5.15
N PHE A 207 -9.12 3.59 5.12
CA PHE A 207 -8.08 3.27 4.12
C PHE A 207 -8.64 3.28 2.70
N ILE A 208 -9.89 2.85 2.48
CA ILE A 208 -10.53 2.98 1.16
C ILE A 208 -10.70 4.45 0.76
N ASN A 209 -11.10 5.33 1.68
CA ASN A 209 -11.17 6.76 1.39
C ASN A 209 -9.79 7.35 1.08
N ILE A 210 -8.74 6.99 1.83
CA ILE A 210 -7.36 7.39 1.55
C ILE A 210 -6.94 6.95 0.14
N LEU A 211 -7.17 5.68 -0.21
CA LEU A 211 -6.84 5.15 -1.54
C LEU A 211 -7.66 5.85 -2.63
N ARG A 212 -8.90 6.23 -2.37
CA ARG A 212 -9.76 6.90 -3.35
C ARG A 212 -9.38 8.35 -3.56
N ASP A 213 -9.09 9.09 -2.51
CA ASP A 213 -8.78 10.53 -2.61
C ASP A 213 -7.49 10.78 -3.41
N GLU A 214 -6.71 9.72 -3.63
CA GLU A 214 -5.55 9.68 -4.50
C GLU A 214 -5.96 9.54 -5.97
N PHE A 215 -5.61 10.56 -6.75
CA PHE A 215 -6.12 10.77 -8.11
C PHE A 215 -6.01 9.53 -9.02
N SER A 216 -4.88 8.81 -8.96
CA SER A 216 -4.63 7.64 -9.81
C SER A 216 -5.57 6.47 -9.51
N LEU A 217 -6.02 6.33 -8.27
CA LEU A 217 -6.87 5.22 -7.82
C LEU A 217 -8.36 5.57 -7.79
N ASN A 218 -8.71 6.85 -7.64
CA ASN A 218 -10.10 7.32 -7.64
C ASN A 218 -10.91 6.78 -8.82
N ARG A 219 -10.35 6.81 -10.02
CA ARG A 219 -11.02 6.33 -11.24
C ARG A 219 -11.33 4.83 -11.22
N PHE A 220 -10.45 4.03 -10.61
CA PHE A 220 -10.66 2.59 -10.52
C PHE A 220 -11.70 2.24 -9.46
N LEU A 221 -11.67 2.95 -8.33
CA LEU A 221 -12.59 2.72 -7.21
C LEU A 221 -13.95 3.40 -7.40
N GLY A 222 -14.03 4.46 -8.22
CA GLY A 222 -15.21 5.28 -8.42
C GLY A 222 -15.98 4.94 -9.70
N SER A 223 -15.31 4.83 -10.84
CA SER A 223 -15.98 4.76 -12.16
C SER A 223 -15.77 3.45 -12.92
N ASN A 224 -14.91 2.52 -12.45
CA ASN A 224 -14.52 1.30 -13.18
C ASN A 224 -14.05 1.58 -14.61
N GLU A 225 -13.34 2.69 -14.80
CA GLU A 225 -12.83 3.06 -16.11
C GLU A 225 -11.64 2.19 -16.47
N LYS A 226 -11.73 1.53 -17.64
CA LYS A 226 -10.58 0.87 -18.25
C LYS A 226 -9.45 1.90 -18.46
N LEU A 227 -8.22 1.40 -18.50
CA LEU A 227 -7.07 2.21 -18.88
C LEU A 227 -7.30 2.81 -20.27
N GLN A 228 -7.05 4.11 -20.39
CA GLN A 228 -7.07 4.83 -21.65
C GLN A 228 -5.82 4.50 -22.46
N GLU A 229 -5.89 4.72 -23.77
CA GLU A 229 -4.79 4.41 -24.69
C GLU A 229 -3.50 5.16 -24.32
N THR A 230 -3.61 6.43 -23.94
CA THR A 230 -2.49 7.28 -23.48
C THR A 230 -1.78 6.72 -22.25
N GLU A 231 -2.48 5.97 -21.42
CA GLU A 231 -1.94 5.38 -20.20
C GLU A 231 -1.25 4.05 -20.49
N ILE A 232 -1.78 3.30 -21.45
CA ILE A 232 -1.07 2.14 -22.01
C ILE A 232 0.23 2.59 -22.69
N ASP A 233 0.20 3.67 -23.48
CA ASP A 233 1.39 4.28 -24.09
C ASP A 233 2.40 4.67 -23.02
N PHE A 234 1.92 5.27 -21.95
CA PHE A 234 2.74 5.66 -20.82
C PHE A 234 3.41 4.46 -20.13
N LEU A 235 2.65 3.43 -19.78
CA LEU A 235 3.18 2.18 -19.21
C LEU A 235 4.18 1.49 -20.15
N GLN A 236 3.92 1.57 -21.45
CA GLN A 236 4.81 1.05 -22.49
C GLN A 236 6.16 1.79 -22.48
N GLU A 237 6.13 3.12 -22.42
CA GLU A 237 7.34 3.95 -22.35
C GLU A 237 8.11 3.76 -21.05
N VAL A 238 7.42 3.60 -19.90
CA VAL A 238 8.06 3.20 -18.64
C VAL A 238 8.79 1.88 -18.83
N GLY A 239 8.13 0.88 -19.44
CA GLY A 239 8.74 -0.43 -19.65
C GLY A 239 9.96 -0.39 -20.57
N LYS A 240 9.85 0.35 -21.68
CA LYS A 240 10.95 0.58 -22.63
C LYS A 240 12.15 1.25 -21.98
N LYS A 241 11.94 2.33 -21.21
CA LYS A 241 13.03 3.10 -20.59
C LYS A 241 13.66 2.37 -19.40
N ASN A 242 12.86 1.74 -18.55
CA ASN A 242 13.35 1.20 -17.27
C ASN A 242 13.73 -0.28 -17.35
N TYR A 243 13.15 -1.05 -18.28
CA TYR A 243 13.37 -2.49 -18.39
C TYR A 243 13.92 -2.94 -19.75
N LEU A 244 14.37 -1.99 -20.57
CA LEU A 244 15.08 -2.25 -21.83
C LEU A 244 14.32 -3.20 -22.77
N ILE A 245 13.00 -3.05 -22.84
CA ILE A 245 12.16 -3.86 -23.74
C ILE A 245 12.57 -3.56 -25.18
N GLU A 246 12.95 -4.60 -25.91
CA GLU A 246 13.41 -4.48 -27.29
C GLU A 246 12.29 -3.91 -28.20
N PRO A 247 12.63 -3.07 -29.20
CA PRO A 247 11.63 -2.52 -30.12
C PRO A 247 10.77 -3.58 -30.82
N THR A 248 11.36 -4.74 -31.11
CA THR A 248 10.71 -5.94 -31.69
C THR A 248 9.62 -6.52 -30.81
N ASP A 249 9.69 -6.27 -29.50
CA ASP A 249 8.80 -6.84 -28.49
C ASP A 249 7.71 -5.90 -28.01
N LEU A 250 7.80 -4.61 -28.38
CA LEU A 250 6.88 -3.57 -27.92
C LEU A 250 5.42 -3.88 -28.25
N LEU A 251 5.15 -4.52 -29.40
CA LEU A 251 3.80 -4.93 -29.78
C LEU A 251 3.22 -5.98 -28.81
N TYR A 252 4.01 -6.99 -28.44
CA TYR A 252 3.58 -8.02 -27.49
C TYR A 252 3.42 -7.45 -26.09
N TYR A 253 4.32 -6.55 -25.70
CA TYR A 253 4.27 -5.87 -24.42
C TYR A 253 3.03 -4.97 -24.30
N ARG A 254 2.67 -4.23 -25.37
CA ARG A 254 1.41 -3.47 -25.40
C ARG A 254 0.20 -4.36 -25.20
N LYS A 255 0.11 -5.47 -25.94
CA LYS A 255 -1.00 -6.44 -25.80
C LYS A 255 -1.08 -7.03 -24.38
N TYR A 256 0.06 -7.23 -23.73
CA TYR A 256 0.10 -7.61 -22.33
C TYR A 256 -0.53 -6.52 -21.44
N LEU A 257 -0.10 -5.26 -21.61
CA LEU A 257 -0.59 -4.14 -20.80
C LEU A 257 -2.11 -3.94 -21.00
N GLU A 258 -2.58 -3.92 -22.24
CA GLU A 258 -4.01 -3.80 -22.58
C GLU A 258 -4.86 -4.89 -21.91
N LYS A 259 -4.30 -6.09 -21.76
CA LYS A 259 -5.02 -7.24 -21.19
C LYS A 259 -5.01 -7.26 -19.66
N TYR A 260 -3.87 -6.98 -19.04
CA TYR A 260 -3.67 -7.28 -17.62
C TYR A 260 -3.48 -6.05 -16.73
N ALA A 261 -3.00 -4.92 -17.27
CA ALA A 261 -2.63 -3.76 -16.46
C ALA A 261 -3.82 -3.20 -15.68
N TYR A 262 -4.99 -3.08 -16.31
CA TYR A 262 -6.20 -2.59 -15.65
C TYR A 262 -6.54 -3.43 -14.41
N ASN A 263 -6.65 -4.76 -14.56
CA ASN A 263 -7.01 -5.64 -13.45
C ASN A 263 -5.96 -5.62 -12.34
N MET A 264 -4.68 -5.58 -12.69
CA MET A 264 -3.60 -5.49 -11.71
C MET A 264 -3.65 -4.19 -10.90
N ILE A 265 -3.79 -3.03 -11.57
CA ILE A 265 -3.77 -1.74 -10.89
C ILE A 265 -5.06 -1.53 -10.09
N SER A 266 -6.23 -1.82 -10.70
CA SER A 266 -7.54 -1.62 -10.05
C SER A 266 -7.78 -2.52 -8.84
N THR A 267 -7.01 -3.60 -8.70
CA THR A 267 -7.05 -4.49 -7.52
C THR A 267 -5.80 -4.38 -6.66
N ILE A 268 -4.87 -3.47 -6.96
CA ILE A 268 -3.58 -3.34 -6.26
C ILE A 268 -2.85 -4.70 -6.17
N PHE A 269 -2.89 -5.43 -7.29
CA PHE A 269 -2.31 -6.77 -7.49
C PHE A 269 -2.87 -7.87 -6.57
N ILE A 270 -3.96 -7.62 -5.85
CA ILE A 270 -4.63 -8.67 -5.07
C ILE A 270 -4.99 -9.80 -6.03
N ASN A 271 -4.63 -11.03 -5.65
CA ASN A 271 -4.80 -12.23 -6.46
C ASN A 271 -3.89 -12.35 -7.70
N HIS A 272 -3.09 -11.33 -8.03
CA HIS A 272 -2.11 -11.39 -9.12
C HIS A 272 -0.70 -11.77 -8.65
N LEU A 273 -0.42 -11.59 -7.36
CA LEU A 273 0.88 -11.89 -6.74
C LEU A 273 0.67 -12.78 -5.50
N ASN A 274 1.78 -13.29 -4.95
CA ASN A 274 1.75 -13.92 -3.64
C ASN A 274 1.54 -12.87 -2.53
N ILE A 275 1.04 -13.31 -1.38
CA ILE A 275 0.66 -12.43 -0.27
C ILE A 275 1.83 -11.58 0.26
N GLN A 276 3.05 -12.13 0.24
CA GLN A 276 4.25 -11.43 0.68
C GLN A 276 4.53 -10.21 -0.21
N CYS A 277 4.43 -10.37 -1.52
CA CYS A 277 4.55 -9.27 -2.49
C CYS A 277 3.41 -8.25 -2.32
N ILE A 278 2.16 -8.70 -2.17
CA ILE A 278 1.01 -7.78 -2.03
C ILE A 278 1.18 -6.89 -0.80
N ILE A 279 1.49 -7.46 0.37
CA ILE A 279 1.70 -6.70 1.61
C ILE A 279 2.84 -5.70 1.45
N PHE A 280 3.94 -6.11 0.83
CA PHE A 280 5.07 -5.23 0.54
C PHE A 280 4.65 -4.03 -0.33
N ILE A 281 3.84 -4.27 -1.37
CA ILE A 281 3.33 -3.21 -2.25
C ILE A 281 2.45 -2.24 -1.46
N PHE A 282 1.50 -2.74 -0.66
CA PHE A 282 0.64 -1.88 0.17
C PHE A 282 1.45 -1.05 1.17
N ASP A 283 2.38 -1.67 1.90
CA ASP A 283 3.23 -0.97 2.85
C ASP A 283 4.04 0.15 2.17
N HIS A 284 4.62 -0.14 1.00
CA HIS A 284 5.40 0.82 0.23
C HIS A 284 4.54 1.99 -0.28
N VAL A 285 3.41 1.69 -0.91
CA VAL A 285 2.50 2.71 -1.47
C VAL A 285 1.95 3.61 -0.36
N LEU A 286 1.52 3.05 0.76
CA LEU A 286 0.99 3.83 1.88
C LEU A 286 2.07 4.66 2.58
N LYS A 287 3.29 4.12 2.71
CA LYS A 287 4.42 4.81 3.34
C LYS A 287 4.88 6.02 2.54
N PHE A 288 5.02 5.85 1.23
CA PHE A 288 5.55 6.91 0.36
C PHE A 288 4.47 7.79 -0.27
N LYS A 289 3.20 7.36 -0.18
CA LYS A 289 2.04 8.02 -0.80
C LYS A 289 2.27 8.25 -2.30
N ASP A 290 2.90 7.26 -2.93
CA ASP A 290 3.20 7.30 -4.35
C ASP A 290 2.53 6.13 -5.06
N TYR A 291 1.38 6.42 -5.65
CA TYR A 291 0.54 5.47 -6.35
C TYR A 291 1.05 5.18 -7.77
N PHE A 292 1.97 6.00 -8.26
CA PHE A 292 2.70 5.76 -9.50
C PHE A 292 3.54 4.48 -9.43
N GLU A 293 3.88 4.03 -8.22
CA GLU A 293 4.54 2.73 -8.00
C GLU A 293 3.74 1.55 -8.55
N LEU A 294 2.40 1.62 -8.53
CA LEU A 294 1.57 0.55 -9.06
C LEU A 294 1.75 0.42 -10.58
N GLU A 295 1.88 1.54 -11.28
CA GLU A 295 2.13 1.57 -12.72
C GLU A 295 3.53 1.04 -13.06
N LYS A 296 4.54 1.45 -12.30
CA LYS A 296 5.91 0.94 -12.44
C LYS A 296 6.01 -0.56 -12.21
N ILE A 297 5.37 -1.08 -11.16
CA ILE A 297 5.32 -2.51 -10.83
C ILE A 297 4.58 -3.26 -11.94
N THR A 298 3.49 -2.70 -12.47
CA THR A 298 2.77 -3.31 -13.60
C THR A 298 3.70 -3.46 -14.81
N SER A 299 4.46 -2.40 -15.12
CA SER A 299 5.44 -2.44 -16.21
C SER A 299 6.58 -3.42 -15.94
N LEU A 300 7.06 -3.53 -14.69
CA LEU A 300 8.07 -4.51 -14.28
C LEU A 300 7.60 -5.93 -14.53
N LEU A 301 6.38 -6.26 -14.08
CA LEU A 301 5.82 -7.59 -14.25
C LEU A 301 5.64 -7.95 -15.72
N GLY A 302 5.20 -7.00 -16.54
CA GLY A 302 5.10 -7.22 -17.97
C GLY A 302 6.44 -7.47 -18.63
N ALA A 303 7.50 -6.75 -18.24
CA ALA A 303 8.84 -6.99 -18.74
C ALA A 303 9.39 -8.37 -18.32
N LEU A 304 9.20 -8.75 -17.04
CA LEU A 304 9.66 -10.04 -16.50
C LEU A 304 9.00 -11.24 -17.19
N HIS A 305 7.71 -11.13 -17.52
CA HIS A 305 6.91 -12.23 -18.06
C HIS A 305 6.64 -12.12 -19.56
N LEU A 306 7.32 -11.20 -20.26
CA LEU A 306 7.09 -10.92 -21.68
C LEU A 306 7.36 -12.15 -22.57
N ASN A 307 8.41 -12.91 -22.27
CA ASN A 307 8.74 -14.11 -23.04
C ASN A 307 7.72 -15.23 -22.84
N ASP A 308 7.20 -15.40 -21.61
CA ASP A 308 6.12 -16.35 -21.34
C ASP A 308 4.84 -15.95 -22.08
N PHE A 309 4.53 -14.65 -22.12
CA PHE A 309 3.41 -14.11 -22.87
C PHE A 309 3.56 -14.34 -24.39
N LYS A 310 4.76 -14.15 -24.97
CA LYS A 310 5.01 -14.44 -26.40
C LYS A 310 4.80 -15.91 -26.74
N LEU A 311 5.31 -16.82 -25.89
CA LEU A 311 5.31 -18.26 -26.17
C LEU A 311 3.91 -18.89 -26.04
N LYS A 312 3.09 -18.40 -25.11
CA LYS A 312 1.78 -19.01 -24.78
C LYS A 312 0.59 -18.13 -25.15
N GLY A 313 0.84 -16.90 -25.59
CA GLY A 313 -0.19 -15.98 -26.02
C GLY A 313 -1.21 -15.68 -24.91
N LEU A 314 -2.49 -15.87 -25.23
CA LEU A 314 -3.63 -15.41 -24.44
C LEU A 314 -4.15 -16.44 -23.40
N ASP A 315 -3.40 -17.50 -23.09
CA ASP A 315 -3.78 -18.44 -22.01
C ASP A 315 -3.65 -17.75 -20.63
N ASP A 316 -4.74 -17.10 -20.21
CA ASP A 316 -4.84 -16.32 -18.97
C ASP A 316 -4.46 -17.13 -17.74
N VAL A 317 -4.94 -18.38 -17.67
CA VAL A 317 -4.73 -19.25 -16.51
C VAL A 317 -3.26 -19.65 -16.43
N PHE A 318 -2.65 -20.04 -17.55
CA PHE A 318 -1.22 -20.34 -17.56
C PHE A 318 -0.40 -19.13 -17.15
N PHE A 319 -0.69 -17.98 -17.76
CA PHE A 319 0.11 -16.78 -17.62
C PHE A 319 0.03 -16.18 -16.20
N MET A 320 -1.18 -16.06 -15.65
CA MET A 320 -1.36 -15.62 -14.26
C MET A 320 -0.63 -16.54 -13.29
N ASN A 321 -0.70 -17.86 -13.52
CA ASN A 321 0.06 -18.80 -12.72
C ASN A 321 1.57 -18.58 -12.81
N GLN A 322 2.13 -18.18 -13.96
CA GLN A 322 3.56 -17.87 -14.06
C GLN A 322 3.93 -16.62 -13.27
N ILE A 323 3.11 -15.56 -13.33
CA ILE A 323 3.34 -14.35 -12.54
C ILE A 323 3.41 -14.70 -11.05
N ILE A 324 2.37 -15.37 -10.53
CA ILE A 324 2.28 -15.72 -9.10
C ILE A 324 3.43 -16.63 -8.68
N LYS A 325 3.86 -17.53 -9.58
CA LYS A 325 4.94 -18.48 -9.32
C LYS A 325 6.29 -17.78 -9.25
N ASN A 326 6.59 -16.93 -10.22
CA ASN A 326 7.96 -16.52 -10.51
C ASN A 326 8.28 -15.10 -10.00
N THR A 327 7.26 -14.31 -9.63
CA THR A 327 7.50 -13.03 -8.96
C THR A 327 7.82 -13.24 -7.49
N GLN A 328 9.07 -12.97 -7.12
CA GLN A 328 9.56 -13.01 -5.75
C GLN A 328 9.61 -11.62 -5.12
N ILE A 329 9.43 -11.53 -3.79
CA ILE A 329 9.54 -10.26 -3.07
C ILE A 329 10.91 -9.60 -3.27
N GLN A 330 11.99 -10.38 -3.38
CA GLN A 330 13.33 -9.83 -3.52
C GLN A 330 13.46 -9.03 -4.82
N VAL A 331 12.84 -9.51 -5.90
CA VAL A 331 12.81 -8.78 -7.19
C VAL A 331 12.11 -7.44 -7.03
N LEU A 332 10.98 -7.40 -6.32
CA LEU A 332 10.27 -6.14 -6.05
C LEU A 332 11.08 -5.22 -5.13
N ARG A 333 11.74 -5.74 -4.10
CA ARG A 333 12.60 -4.96 -3.19
C ARG A 333 13.81 -4.38 -3.90
N ASP A 334 14.48 -5.16 -4.73
CA ASP A 334 15.64 -4.70 -5.49
C ASP A 334 15.23 -3.58 -6.46
N TYR A 335 14.05 -3.70 -7.06
CA TYR A 335 13.47 -2.66 -7.90
C TYR A 335 13.16 -1.37 -7.11
N LEU A 336 12.30 -1.47 -6.09
CA LEU A 336 11.85 -0.29 -5.34
C LEU A 336 12.99 0.38 -4.56
N SER A 337 13.94 -0.39 -4.03
CA SER A 337 15.11 0.17 -3.34
C SER A 337 16.04 0.95 -4.28
N LYS A 338 16.15 0.56 -5.55
CA LYS A 338 16.91 1.32 -6.56
C LYS A 338 16.25 2.67 -6.79
N GLU A 339 14.92 2.70 -6.87
CA GLU A 339 14.18 3.93 -7.05
C GLU A 339 14.20 4.82 -5.80
N ASP A 340 14.10 4.24 -4.61
CA ASP A 340 14.25 4.98 -3.35
C ASP A 340 15.60 5.69 -3.27
N ARG A 341 16.68 5.03 -3.72
CA ARG A 341 18.00 5.67 -3.80
C ARG A 341 18.01 6.82 -4.81
N ILE A 342 17.34 6.67 -5.95
CA ILE A 342 17.22 7.74 -6.95
C ILE A 342 16.43 8.91 -6.36
N ARG A 343 15.30 8.65 -5.70
CA ARG A 343 14.50 9.69 -5.03
C ARG A 343 15.26 10.39 -3.93
N GLN A 344 15.92 9.64 -3.06
CA GLN A 344 16.74 10.24 -1.99
C GLN A 344 17.88 11.08 -2.57
N LYS A 345 18.50 10.63 -3.67
CA LYS A 345 19.52 11.40 -4.37
C LYS A 345 18.93 12.68 -4.98
N GLN A 346 17.80 12.60 -5.68
CA GLN A 346 17.11 13.76 -6.26
C GLN A 346 16.59 14.74 -5.20
N GLN A 347 16.10 14.24 -4.06
CA GLN A 347 15.74 15.07 -2.92
C GLN A 347 16.97 15.76 -2.36
N ARG A 348 18.08 15.05 -2.13
CA ARG A 348 19.34 15.66 -1.68
C ARG A 348 19.87 16.69 -2.67
N GLU A 349 19.75 16.45 -3.97
CA GLU A 349 20.15 17.40 -5.01
C GLU A 349 19.22 18.60 -5.08
N THR A 350 17.91 18.41 -4.92
CA THR A 350 16.93 19.50 -4.86
C THR A 350 17.11 20.31 -3.58
N TYR A 351 17.37 19.66 -2.44
CA TYR A 351 17.70 20.33 -1.18
C TYR A 351 19.02 21.09 -1.31
N SER A 352 20.08 20.49 -1.83
CA SER A 352 21.36 21.17 -2.09
C SER A 352 21.18 22.36 -3.03
N LYS A 353 20.44 22.22 -4.13
CA LYS A 353 20.18 23.34 -5.05
C LYS A 353 19.28 24.41 -4.44
N SER A 354 18.28 24.02 -3.63
CA SER A 354 17.44 24.97 -2.92
C SER A 354 18.23 25.68 -1.83
N GLU A 355 19.13 24.99 -1.14
CA GLU A 355 20.10 25.57 -0.22
C GLU A 355 21.03 26.49 -0.99
N ASP A 356 21.58 26.13 -2.15
CA ASP A 356 22.44 26.99 -2.97
C ASP A 356 21.70 28.23 -3.51
N ILE A 357 20.43 28.09 -3.89
CA ILE A 357 19.56 29.20 -4.30
C ILE A 357 19.23 30.09 -3.10
N ILE A 358 18.97 29.50 -1.94
CA ILE A 358 18.72 30.21 -0.68
C ILE A 358 20.01 30.92 -0.23
N TYR A 359 21.18 30.28 -0.29
CA TYR A 359 22.50 30.83 0.01
C TYR A 359 22.86 31.96 -0.96
N SER A 360 22.62 31.79 -2.26
CA SER A 360 22.90 32.85 -3.25
C SER A 360 21.92 34.01 -3.18
N ASN A 361 20.67 33.79 -2.76
CA ASN A 361 19.71 34.86 -2.49
C ASN A 361 19.96 35.52 -1.12
N LEU A 362 20.46 34.79 -0.11
CA LEU A 362 20.82 35.33 1.21
C LEU A 362 22.14 36.12 1.18
N GLN A 363 23.11 35.74 0.35
CA GLN A 363 24.28 36.58 0.07
C GLN A 363 23.90 37.89 -0.63
N LYS A 364 22.70 37.95 -1.23
CA LYS A 364 22.11 39.17 -1.82
C LYS A 364 21.11 39.85 -0.89
N ILE A 365 20.72 39.23 0.22
CA ILE A 365 19.94 39.90 1.25
C ILE A 365 20.91 40.86 1.92
N ASP A 366 20.69 42.14 1.65
CA ASP A 366 21.45 43.22 2.25
C ASP A 366 21.46 43.01 3.76
N SER A 367 22.64 43.15 4.38
CA SER A 367 22.90 42.93 5.81
C SER A 367 22.00 43.75 6.75
N GLN A 368 21.12 44.58 6.21
CA GLN A 368 20.21 45.47 6.90
C GLN A 368 18.77 44.93 7.05
N ASN A 369 18.39 43.81 6.42
CA ASN A 369 17.02 43.27 6.53
C ASN A 369 16.90 42.10 7.53
N GLU A 370 17.26 42.39 8.78
CA GLU A 370 17.25 41.43 9.91
C GLU A 370 15.88 40.78 10.12
N THR A 371 14.79 41.51 9.84
CA THR A 371 13.40 41.04 9.99
C THR A 371 13.10 39.83 9.09
N GLN A 372 13.57 39.82 7.84
CA GLN A 372 13.36 38.69 6.94
C GLN A 372 14.13 37.44 7.36
N GLN A 373 15.31 37.62 7.96
CA GLN A 373 16.12 36.50 8.47
C GLN A 373 15.45 35.83 9.68
N ILE A 374 14.81 36.62 10.55
CA ILE A 374 14.06 36.12 11.71
C ILE A 374 12.78 35.39 11.28
N LEU A 375 12.02 35.94 10.33
CA LEU A 375 10.81 35.31 9.80
C LEU A 375 11.11 33.97 9.12
N TYR A 376 12.25 33.86 8.42
CA TYR A 376 12.71 32.61 7.83
C TYR A 376 13.03 31.53 8.89
N LEU A 377 13.71 31.91 9.98
CA LEU A 377 14.02 30.99 11.08
C LEU A 377 12.76 30.53 11.83
N LEU A 378 11.80 31.44 12.04
CA LEU A 378 10.51 31.14 12.65
C LEU A 378 9.71 30.12 11.83
N ASP A 379 9.64 30.31 10.52
CA ASP A 379 8.89 29.39 9.65
C ASP A 379 9.52 27.99 9.60
N ASN A 380 10.85 27.91 9.47
CA ASN A 380 11.52 26.60 9.30
C ASN A 380 11.76 25.86 10.62
N CYS A 381 12.14 26.54 11.71
CA CYS A 381 12.52 25.88 12.96
C CYS A 381 11.33 25.69 13.91
N VAL A 382 10.42 26.67 13.97
CA VAL A 382 9.32 26.67 14.94
C VAL A 382 8.04 26.09 14.32
N LEU A 383 7.66 26.54 13.12
CA LEU A 383 6.40 26.11 12.50
C LEU A 383 6.50 24.75 11.80
N LYS A 384 7.56 24.50 11.02
CA LYS A 384 7.76 23.22 10.31
C LYS A 384 8.40 22.09 11.13
N GLN A 385 8.64 22.35 12.42
CA GLN A 385 9.09 21.38 13.41
C GLN A 385 10.48 20.74 13.17
N GLN A 386 11.34 21.27 12.29
CA GLN A 386 12.64 20.66 12.00
C GLN A 386 13.69 20.91 13.12
N PRO A 387 14.65 19.97 13.35
CA PRO A 387 15.75 20.20 14.29
C PRO A 387 16.71 21.29 13.80
N LEU A 388 17.30 22.05 14.72
CA LEU A 388 18.30 23.08 14.40
C LEU A 388 19.59 22.44 13.87
N ASN A 389 19.94 22.74 12.62
CA ASN A 389 21.24 22.38 12.05
C ASN A 389 22.32 23.42 12.43
N THR A 390 23.57 23.17 12.05
CA THR A 390 24.72 24.04 12.35
C THR A 390 24.54 25.45 11.79
N TYR A 391 23.87 25.59 10.65
CA TYR A 391 23.63 26.87 10.01
C TYR A 391 22.58 27.72 10.74
N HIS A 392 21.47 27.11 11.18
CA HIS A 392 20.49 27.80 12.03
C HIS A 392 21.15 28.36 13.29
N LYS A 393 22.07 27.61 13.89
CA LYS A 393 22.84 28.08 15.07
C LYS A 393 23.73 29.28 14.73
N GLN A 394 24.33 29.32 13.54
CA GLN A 394 25.13 30.45 13.08
C GLN A 394 24.28 31.70 12.85
N ILE A 395 23.12 31.59 12.19
CA ILE A 395 22.21 32.74 12.02
C ILE A 395 21.72 33.22 13.38
N ILE A 396 21.31 32.31 14.27
CA ILE A 396 20.90 32.70 15.63
C ILE A 396 22.04 33.47 16.31
N SER A 397 23.29 33.00 16.22
CA SER A 397 24.43 33.70 16.83
C SER A 397 24.73 35.08 16.23
N SER A 398 24.29 35.38 15.01
CA SER A 398 24.45 36.69 14.38
C SER A 398 23.32 37.66 14.68
N LEU A 399 22.20 37.20 15.25
CA LEU A 399 21.10 38.07 15.68
C LEU A 399 21.43 38.83 16.95
N ASN A 400 20.71 39.91 17.26
CA ASN A 400 20.90 40.59 18.54
C ASN A 400 20.38 39.77 19.73
N LEU A 401 20.88 40.07 20.94
CA LEU A 401 20.59 39.29 22.15
C LEU A 401 19.09 39.12 22.44
N LYS A 402 18.27 40.14 22.17
CA LYS A 402 16.82 40.08 22.40
C LYS A 402 16.15 39.08 21.46
N GLN A 403 16.56 39.05 20.19
CA GLN A 403 16.04 38.11 19.19
C GLN A 403 16.52 36.69 19.44
N GLN A 404 17.79 36.52 19.83
CA GLN A 404 18.32 35.23 20.26
C GLN A 404 17.49 34.65 21.41
N GLN A 405 17.16 35.48 22.40
CA GLN A 405 16.33 35.09 23.53
C GLN A 405 14.93 34.66 23.09
N ILE A 406 14.26 35.44 22.22
CA ILE A 406 12.93 35.08 21.69
C ILE A 406 12.95 33.72 20.99
N ILE A 407 13.95 33.46 20.14
CA ILE A 407 14.07 32.17 19.43
C ILE A 407 14.34 31.03 20.41
N GLN A 408 15.21 31.24 21.40
CA GLN A 408 15.49 30.22 22.44
C GLN A 408 14.26 29.92 23.28
N ASP A 409 13.49 30.93 23.68
CA ASP A 409 12.26 30.78 24.46
C ASP A 409 11.20 30.00 23.65
N LEU A 410 11.08 30.27 22.35
CA LEU A 410 10.19 29.52 21.46
C LEU A 410 10.58 28.05 21.32
N ILE A 411 11.89 27.77 21.24
CA ILE A 411 12.41 26.40 21.19
C ILE A 411 12.15 25.68 22.52
N GLN A 412 12.41 26.33 23.65
CA GLN A 412 12.14 25.77 24.99
C GLN A 412 10.65 25.50 25.19
N LEU A 413 9.76 26.41 24.77
CA LEU A 413 8.31 26.22 24.82
C LEU A 413 7.87 25.00 24.00
N LYS A 414 8.50 24.76 22.84
CA LYS A 414 8.24 23.57 22.02
C LYS A 414 8.67 22.30 22.74
N GLU A 415 9.87 22.27 23.31
CA GLU A 415 10.38 21.10 24.05
C GLU A 415 9.56 20.79 25.30
N GLN A 416 9.09 21.82 26.01
CA GLN A 416 8.19 21.66 27.15
C GLN A 416 6.82 21.11 26.72
N LYS A 417 6.28 21.54 25.58
CA LYS A 417 5.01 20.99 25.04
C LYS A 417 5.11 19.51 24.70
N VAL A 418 6.21 19.06 24.11
CA VAL A 418 6.44 17.63 23.83
C VAL A 418 6.50 16.83 25.12
N LYS A 419 7.24 17.31 26.14
CA LYS A 419 7.33 16.65 27.45
C LYS A 419 6.02 16.62 28.24
N ASN A 420 5.15 17.61 28.05
CA ASN A 420 3.85 17.70 28.74
C ASN A 420 2.76 16.89 28.03
N GLN A 421 2.84 16.72 26.71
CA GLN A 421 1.97 15.82 25.94
C GLN A 421 2.20 14.34 26.30
N ASP A 422 3.43 13.98 26.69
CA ASP A 422 3.73 12.63 27.18
C ASP A 422 3.25 12.37 28.62
N ASN A 423 2.88 13.40 29.38
CA ASN A 423 2.61 13.31 30.83
C ASN A 423 1.19 13.75 31.29
N SER A 424 0.30 14.19 30.40
CA SER A 424 -1.03 14.67 30.82
C SER A 424 -2.20 14.05 30.03
N SER A 425 -3.17 13.52 30.77
CA SER A 425 -4.49 13.11 30.28
C SER A 425 -5.30 14.36 29.88
N LEU A 426 -5.67 14.44 28.60
CA LEU A 426 -6.35 15.58 27.96
C LEU A 426 -7.85 15.63 28.29
N ASP A 427 -8.33 16.81 28.67
CA ASP A 427 -9.56 17.45 28.17
C ASP A 427 -9.48 18.98 28.48
N ASN A 428 -9.75 19.84 27.48
CA ASN A 428 -9.90 21.32 27.54
C ASN A 428 -8.79 22.27 26.97
N HIS A 429 -7.73 21.82 26.28
CA HIS A 429 -6.66 22.76 25.87
C HIS A 429 -6.67 23.32 24.43
N THR A 430 -7.58 22.91 23.56
CA THR A 430 -7.49 23.21 22.11
C THR A 430 -7.86 24.65 21.73
N GLU A 431 -8.81 25.30 22.42
CA GLU A 431 -9.21 26.68 22.11
C GLU A 431 -8.20 27.74 22.59
N SER A 432 -7.54 27.49 23.72
CA SER A 432 -6.46 28.35 24.23
C SER A 432 -5.25 28.42 23.27
N LEU A 433 -5.02 27.34 22.51
CA LEU A 433 -3.89 27.23 21.57
C LEU A 433 -4.04 28.12 20.33
N ALA A 434 -5.25 28.27 19.79
CA ALA A 434 -5.49 29.15 18.64
C ALA A 434 -5.36 30.64 19.03
N GLN A 435 -5.86 31.00 20.22
CA GLN A 435 -5.78 32.36 20.74
C GLN A 435 -4.34 32.78 21.08
N ASN A 436 -3.56 31.89 21.70
CA ASN A 436 -2.15 32.18 22.01
C ASN A 436 -1.27 32.31 20.75
N LYS A 437 -1.60 31.59 19.68
CA LYS A 437 -0.89 31.69 18.39
C LYS A 437 -1.11 33.05 17.73
N LEU A 438 -2.35 33.53 17.70
CA LEU A 438 -2.70 34.86 17.18
C LEU A 438 -2.03 35.96 18.00
N LYS A 439 -2.09 35.85 19.33
CA LYS A 439 -1.50 36.83 20.24
C LYS A 439 0.02 36.94 20.08
N LEU A 440 0.72 35.82 19.90
CA LEU A 440 2.16 35.83 19.65
C LEU A 440 2.52 36.45 18.29
N GLN A 441 1.70 36.22 17.26
CA GLN A 441 1.90 36.81 15.94
C GLN A 441 1.76 38.33 15.99
N ASP A 442 0.79 38.83 16.76
CA ASP A 442 0.56 40.25 16.95
C ASP A 442 1.67 40.90 17.81
N GLU A 443 2.11 40.24 18.90
CA GLU A 443 3.20 40.75 19.76
C GLU A 443 4.55 40.80 19.04
N VAL A 444 4.87 39.80 18.20
CA VAL A 444 6.08 39.79 17.38
C VAL A 444 6.02 40.88 16.31
N LYS A 445 4.85 41.11 15.71
CA LYS A 445 4.67 42.14 14.68
C LYS A 445 4.82 43.55 15.25
N VAL A 446 4.23 43.81 16.42
CA VAL A 446 4.39 45.09 17.15
C VAL A 446 5.84 45.30 17.60
N THR A 447 6.50 44.26 18.13
CA THR A 447 7.91 44.39 18.56
C THR A 447 8.85 44.67 17.39
N ILE A 448 8.57 44.14 16.20
CA ILE A 448 9.35 44.40 14.99
C ILE A 448 9.10 45.83 14.47
N GLU A 449 7.85 46.29 14.50
CA GLU A 449 7.46 47.65 14.10
C GLU A 449 8.02 48.73 15.04
N ASP A 450 8.17 48.44 16.34
CA ASP A 450 8.76 49.34 17.33
C ASP A 450 10.31 49.36 17.31
N SER A 451 10.95 48.43 16.57
CA SER A 451 12.41 48.28 16.50
C SER A 451 13.03 48.77 15.19
N ILE A 452 12.20 49.17 14.21
CA ILE A 452 12.57 49.84 12.95
C ILE A 452 12.38 51.35 13.16
#